data_AF-A0A926S1T4-F1
#
_entry.id   AF-A0A926S1T4-F1
#
_cell.length_a   1.000
_cell.length_b   1.000
_cell.length_c   1.000
_cell.angle_alpha   90.00
_cell.angle_beta   90.00
_cell.angle_gamma   90.00
#
_symmetry.space_group_name_H-M   'P 1'
#
loop_
_entity.id
_entity.type
_entity.pdbx_description
1 polymer ?
#
loop_
_entity_poly.entity_id
_entity_poly.type
_entity_poly.pdbx_seq_one_letter_code
_entity_poly.pdbx_strand_id
1 'polypeptide(L)' 'MSGKFFYLYFIGGCVALALLVYELIVAYPNIKAQGALFYAIPTLLLYYMAYKTYHVKKDGELM' A
#
# COMPACT_ATOMS: atom_id res chain seq x y z
N MET A 1 -2.49 -15.92 -10.02
CA MET A 1 -1.27 -15.35 -9.42
C MET A 1 -1.02 -16.05 -8.10
N SER A 2 0.17 -16.62 -7.90
CA SER A 2 0.50 -17.36 -6.68
C SER A 2 0.22 -16.50 -5.44
N GLY A 3 -0.67 -16.97 -4.54
CA GLY A 3 -1.07 -16.25 -3.32
C GLY A 3 0.07 -15.90 -2.36
N LYS A 4 1.30 -16.30 -2.69
CA LYS A 4 2.55 -15.95 -2.00
C LYS A 4 2.88 -14.45 -2.07
N PHE A 5 2.45 -13.74 -3.11
CA PHE A 5 2.75 -12.31 -3.26
C PHE A 5 1.76 -11.38 -2.52
N PHE A 6 0.60 -11.88 -2.10
CA PHE A 6 -0.39 -11.09 -1.36
C PHE A 6 0.20 -10.49 -0.08
N TYR A 7 0.88 -11.30 0.74
CA TYR A 7 1.53 -10.84 1.97
C TYR A 7 2.61 -9.80 1.70
N LEU A 8 3.30 -9.91 0.57
CA LEU A 8 4.36 -8.98 0.18
C LEU A 8 3.79 -7.61 -0.15
N TYR A 9 2.67 -7.55 -0.88
CA TYR A 9 1.97 -6.30 -1.16
C TYR A 9 1.26 -5.73 0.08
N PHE A 10 0.73 -6.58 0.95
CA PHE A 10 0.08 -6.15 2.19
C PHE A 10 1.07 -5.57 3.19
N ILE A 11 2.17 -6.28 3.46
CA ILE A 11 3.25 -5.81 4.34
C ILE A 11 3.92 -4.58 3.73
N GLY A 12 4.18 -4.59 2.41
CA GLY A 12 4.71 -3.43 1.70
C GLY A 12 3.78 -2.20 1.80
N GLY A 13 2.46 -2.39 1.68
CA GLY A 13 1.46 -1.35 1.86
C GLY A 13 1.45 -0.78 3.28
N CYS A 14 1.53 -1.64 4.30
CA CYS A 14 1.64 -1.20 5.70
C CYS A 14 2.90 -0.36 5.96
N VAL A 15 4.05 -0.78 5.42
CA VAL A 15 5.32 -0.04 5.57
C VAL A 15 5.24 1.31 4.83
N ALA A 16 4.71 1.34 3.61
CA ALA A 16 4.55 2.57 2.84
C ALA A 16 3.59 3.56 3.53
N LEU A 17 2.50 3.06 4.13
CA LEU A 17 1.56 3.87 4.90
C LEU A 17 2.23 4.43 6.17
N ALA A 18 3.02 3.63 6.88
CA ALA A 18 3.75 4.12 8.05
C ALA A 18 4.74 5.24 7.68
N LEU A 19 5.43 5.13 6.54
CA LEU A 19 6.32 6.17 6.03
C LEU A 19 5.57 7.45 5.65
N LEU A 20 4.40 7.33 5.01
CA LEU A 20 3.54 8.47 4.69
C LEU A 20 3.07 9.20 5.96
N VAL A 21 2.66 8.44 6.98
CA VAL A 21 2.23 9.01 8.27
C VAL A 21 3.41 9.69 8.96
N TYR A 22 4.60 9.07 8.95
CA TYR A 22 5.80 9.66 9.51
C TYR A 22 6.18 10.97 8.81
N GLU A 23 6.15 11.02 7.47
CA GLU A 23 6.42 12.23 6.72
C GLU A 23 5.41 13.34 7.05
N LEU A 24 4.11 13.01 7.17
CA LEU A 24 3.07 13.96 7.58
C LEU A 24 3.33 14.56 8.97
N ILE A 25 3.76 13.75 9.93
CA ILE A 25 4.07 14.19 11.31
C ILE A 25 5.32 15.08 11.31
N VAL A 26 6.40 14.66 10.65
CA VAL A 26 7.68 15.38 10.65
C VAL A 26 7.63 16.66 9.82
N ALA A 27 6.88 16.65 8.71
CA ALA A 27 6.72 17.82 7.87
C ALA A 27 5.73 18.85 8.45
N TYR A 28 5.01 18.54 9.53
CA TYR A 28 4.11 19.49 10.15
C TYR A 28 4.90 20.65 10.81
N PRO A 29 4.52 21.92 10.60
CA PRO A 29 3.33 22.40 9.89
C PRO A 29 3.52 22.67 8.38
N ASN A 30 4.74 22.62 7.87
CA ASN A 30 5.06 22.91 6.46
C ASN A 30 5.02 21.64 5.57
N ILE A 31 3.81 21.10 5.42
CA ILE A 31 3.58 19.89 4.64
C ILE A 31 3.78 20.20 3.15
N LYS A 32 4.83 19.64 2.55
CA LYS A 32 5.04 19.71 1.11
C LYS A 32 4.15 18.68 0.43
N ALA A 33 3.09 19.14 -0.25
CA ALA A 33 2.15 18.28 -0.98
C ALA A 33 2.85 17.32 -1.95
N GLN A 34 3.96 17.74 -2.56
CA GLN A 34 4.74 16.92 -3.48
C GLN A 34 5.39 15.69 -2.80
N GLY A 35 5.85 15.82 -1.54
CA GLY A 35 6.40 14.72 -0.76
C GLY A 35 5.30 13.74 -0.36
N ALA A 36 4.22 14.26 0.23
CA ALA A 36 3.06 13.46 0.63
C ALA A 36 2.46 12.65 -0.54
N LEU A 37 2.36 13.24 -1.74
CA LEU A 37 1.89 12.54 -2.94
C LEU A 37 2.83 11.43 -3.39
N PHE A 38 4.15 11.63 -3.25
CA PHE A 38 5.15 10.63 -3.61
C PHE A 38 5.03 9.36 -2.76
N TYR A 39 4.65 9.47 -1.49
CA TYR A 39 4.38 8.31 -0.64
C TYR A 39 2.93 7.81 -0.76
N ALA A 40 1.97 8.68 -1.09
CA ALA A 40 0.56 8.30 -1.20
C ALA A 40 0.30 7.37 -2.39
N ILE A 41 0.88 7.69 -3.55
CA ILE A 41 0.73 6.91 -4.79
C ILE A 41 1.17 5.44 -4.63
N PRO A 42 2.42 5.13 -4.18
CA PRO A 42 2.86 3.76 -3.99
C PRO A 42 2.09 3.04 -2.88
N THR A 43 1.68 3.75 -1.82
CA THR A 43 0.83 3.18 -0.76
C THR A 43 -0.51 2.69 -1.33
N LEU A 44 -1.19 3.53 -2.10
CA LEU A 44 -2.45 3.18 -2.76
C LEU A 44 -2.28 2.06 -3.78
N LEU A 45 -1.21 2.08 -4.58
CA LEU A 45 -0.89 1.02 -5.55
C LEU A 45 -0.63 -0.33 -4.89
N LEU A 46 0.12 -0.36 -3.79
CA LEU A 46 0.42 -1.58 -3.04
C LEU A 46 -0.84 -2.16 -2.40
N TYR A 47 -1.67 -1.32 -1.77
CA TYR A 47 -2.96 -1.77 -1.24
C TYR A 47 -3.93 -2.22 -2.34
N TYR A 48 -3.94 -1.55 -3.48
CA TYR A 48 -4.75 -1.97 -4.63
C TYR A 48 -4.29 -3.32 -5.20
N MET A 49 -2.98 -3.53 -5.34
CA MET A 49 -2.42 -4.82 -5.76
C MET A 49 -2.69 -5.91 -4.73
N ALA A 50 -2.61 -5.61 -3.44
CA ALA A 50 -2.99 -6.52 -2.36
C ALA A 50 -4.48 -6.89 -2.45
N TYR A 51 -5.37 -5.92 -2.64
CA TYR A 51 -6.81 -6.16 -2.81
C TYR A 51 -7.11 -7.02 -4.03
N LYS A 52 -6.49 -6.72 -5.17
CA LYS A 52 -6.65 -7.49 -6.40
C LYS A 52 -6.13 -8.92 -6.23
N THR A 53 -4.97 -9.11 -5.60
CA THR A 53 -4.44 -10.46 -5.34
C THR A 53 -5.28 -11.24 -4.34
N TYR A 54 -5.90 -10.57 -3.35
CA TYR A 54 -6.87 -11.20 -2.44
C TYR A 54 -8.11 -11.70 -3.18
N HIS A 55 -8.70 -10.86 -4.04
CA HIS A 55 -9.88 -11.24 -4.84
C HIS A 55 -9.57 -12.38 -5.81
N VAL A 56 -8.41 -12.37 -6.46
CA VAL A 56 -7.97 -13.48 -7.33
C VAL A 56 -7.77 -14.77 -6.53
N LYS A 57 -7.32 -14.68 -5.28
CA LYS A 57 -7.18 -15.86 -4.41
C LYS A 57 -8.54 -16.44 -4.02
N LYS A 58 -9.51 -15.57 -3.73
CA LYS A 58 -10.88 -15.94 -3.36
C LYS A 58 -11.67 -16.56 -4.53
N ASP A 59 -11.48 -16.08 -5.76
CA ASP A 59 -12.08 -16.69 -6.96
C ASP A 59 -11.46 -18.05 -7.32
N GLY A 60 -10.17 -18.27 -7.01
CA GLY A 60 -9.51 -19.55 -7.20
C GLY A 60 -9.83 -20.60 -6.14
N GLU A 61 -10.41 -20.21 -5.00
CA GLU A 61 -10.94 -21.13 -3.98
C GLU A 61 -12.40 -21.52 -4.24
N LEU A 62 -13.07 -20.88 -5.21
CA LEU A 62 -14.45 -21.17 -5.64
C LEU A 62 -14.52 -22.03 -6.91
N MET A 63 -13.38 -22.55 -7.38
CA MET A 63 -13.28 -23.61 -8.39
C MET A 63 -12.82 -24.92 -7.74
#